data_AF-A0A7C4Z1E4-F1
#
_entry.id   AF-A0A7C4Z1E4-F1
#
_cell.length_a   1.000
_cell.length_b   1.000
_cell.length_c   1.000
_cell.angle_alpha   90.00
_cell.angle_beta   90.00
_cell.angle_gamma   90.00
#
_symmetry.space_group_name_H-M   'P 1'
#
loop_
_entity.id
_entity.type
_entity.pdbx_description
1 polymer ?
#
loop_
_entity_poly.entity_id
_entity_poly.type
_entity_poly.pdbx_seq_one_letter_code
_entity_poly.pdbx_strand_id
1 'polypeptide(L)'
;MSVENEKIFSFDLGTGSVAYCVREGSNVLALGVDELPGEFATLKEARDRRRQIRTRKAHKVREEWWKMHAKEAGIEVLETGHLNENGEFVKPDIRLSTEFTPPGDSTIYNSYLLRIALLQGKDLESWQIFKAIWSAIQHRG
;
A
#
# COMPACT_ATOMS: atom_id res chain seq x y z
N MET A 1 -11.52 -41.12 51.70
CA MET A 1 -12.28 -39.90 51.35
C MET A 1 -12.99 -40.19 50.05
N SER A 2 -14.32 -40.23 50.06
CA SER A 2 -15.15 -40.58 48.92
C SER A 2 -15.01 -39.54 47.81
N VAL A 3 -14.63 -39.99 46.61
CA VAL A 3 -14.39 -39.19 45.40
C VAL A 3 -15.71 -38.77 44.73
N GLU A 4 -16.85 -38.95 45.40
CA GLU A 4 -18.17 -38.93 44.77
C GLU A 4 -18.71 -37.53 44.41
N ASN A 5 -18.09 -36.44 44.88
CA ASN A 5 -18.59 -35.07 44.68
C ASN A 5 -17.58 -34.11 44.01
N GLU A 6 -16.50 -34.61 43.41
CA GLU A 6 -15.53 -33.73 42.74
C GLU A 6 -16.01 -33.37 41.32
N LYS A 7 -16.28 -32.09 41.09
CA LYS A 7 -16.66 -31.55 39.79
C LYS A 7 -15.41 -31.15 38.99
N ILE A 8 -15.22 -31.79 37.84
CA ILE A 8 -14.05 -31.63 36.98
C ILE A 8 -14.47 -31.04 35.65
N PHE A 9 -13.78 -29.96 35.26
CA PHE A 9 -13.93 -29.29 33.99
C PHE A 9 -12.71 -29.62 33.12
N SER A 10 -12.94 -30.19 31.95
CA SER A 10 -11.92 -30.50 30.97
C SER A 10 -12.20 -29.71 29.70
N PHE A 11 -11.16 -29.09 29.15
CA PHE A 11 -11.23 -28.33 27.91
C PHE A 11 -10.15 -28.85 26.95
N ASP A 12 -10.53 -29.05 25.70
CA ASP A 12 -9.60 -29.31 24.60
C ASP A 12 -9.70 -28.16 23.60
N LEU A 13 -8.55 -27.54 23.31
CA LEU A 13 -8.45 -26.29 22.55
C LEU A 13 -7.88 -26.58 21.15
N GLY A 14 -8.77 -26.55 20.16
CA GLY A 14 -8.41 -26.58 18.76
C GLY A 14 -8.18 -25.18 18.20
N THR A 15 -7.54 -25.08 17.03
CA THR A 15 -7.32 -23.80 16.34
C THR A 15 -8.60 -23.10 15.88
N GLY A 16 -9.72 -23.82 15.83
CA GLY A 16 -11.03 -23.31 15.42
C GLY A 16 -12.18 -23.85 16.27
N SER A 17 -11.90 -24.40 17.45
CA SER A 17 -12.93 -24.94 18.33
C SER A 17 -12.47 -25.08 19.77
N VAL A 18 -13.43 -25.10 20.68
CA VAL A 18 -13.24 -25.41 22.10
C VAL A 18 -14.18 -26.55 22.45
N ALA A 19 -13.64 -27.74 22.70
CA ALA A 19 -14.42 -28.84 23.26
C ALA A 19 -14.39 -28.74 24.78
N TYR A 20 -15.53 -28.98 25.43
CA TYR A 20 -15.65 -28.96 26.88
C TYR A 20 -16.37 -30.21 27.40
N CYS A 21 -15.93 -30.69 28.55
CA CYS A 21 -16.58 -31.75 29.31
C CYS A 21 -16.61 -31.37 30.79
N VAL A 22 -17.79 -31.44 31.41
CA VAL A 22 -17.98 -31.25 32.85
C VAL A 22 -18.50 -32.56 33.41
N ARG A 23 -17.78 -33.12 34.40
CA ARG A 23 -18.21 -34.32 35.12
C ARG A 23 -18.21 -34.12 36.62
N GLU A 24 -19.02 -34.88 37.33
CA GLU A 24 -19.03 -34.97 38.79
C GLU A 24 -18.93 -36.46 39.16
N GLY A 25 -17.82 -36.86 39.80
CA GLY A 25 -17.48 -38.28 39.92
C GLY A 25 -17.41 -38.95 38.54
N SER A 26 -18.16 -40.04 38.34
CA SER A 26 -18.29 -40.73 37.05
C SER A 26 -19.41 -40.21 36.15
N ASN A 27 -20.20 -39.22 36.60
CA ASN A 27 -21.36 -38.71 35.87
C ASN A 27 -20.97 -37.51 34.99
N VAL A 28 -21.32 -37.55 33.70
CA VAL A 28 -21.09 -36.44 32.76
C VAL A 28 -22.29 -35.49 32.84
N LEU A 29 -22.02 -34.25 33.25
CA LEU A 29 -23.04 -33.19 33.41
C LEU A 29 -23.20 -32.36 32.14
N ALA A 30 -22.12 -32.13 31.40
CA ALA A 30 -22.15 -31.39 30.15
C ALA A 30 -21.01 -31.86 29.23
N LEU A 31 -21.30 -31.94 27.94
CA LEU A 31 -20.33 -32.27 26.90
C LEU A 31 -20.72 -31.50 25.64
N GLY A 32 -19.77 -30.79 25.05
CA GLY A 32 -20.03 -29.99 23.87
C GLY A 32 -18.76 -29.55 23.16
N VAL A 33 -18.97 -28.99 21.97
CA VAL A 33 -17.92 -28.36 21.17
C VAL A 33 -18.48 -27.04 20.67
N ASP A 34 -17.78 -25.96 20.97
CA ASP A 34 -18.05 -24.65 20.41
C ASP A 34 -17.09 -24.40 19.25
N GLU A 35 -17.62 -24.03 18.09
CA GLU A 35 -16.80 -23.63 16.95
C GLU A 35 -16.40 -22.15 17.09
N LEU A 36 -15.11 -21.88 16.89
CA LEU A 36 -14.59 -20.52 16.80
C LEU A 36 -14.51 -20.13 15.32
N PRO A 37 -15.06 -18.97 14.91
CA PRO A 37 -14.92 -18.52 13.53
C PRO A 37 -13.44 -18.44 13.15
N GLY A 38 -13.03 -19.12 12.08
CA GLY A 38 -11.62 -19.14 11.64
C GLY A 38 -11.05 -17.77 11.27
N GLU A 39 -11.92 -16.77 11.07
CA GLU A 39 -11.54 -15.37 10.81
C GLU A 39 -11.44 -14.51 12.08
N PHE A 40 -11.83 -15.05 13.23
CA PHE A 40 -11.79 -14.35 14.50
C PHE A 40 -10.34 -13.96 14.82
N ALA A 41 -10.10 -12.66 14.98
CA ALA A 41 -8.77 -12.08 15.22
C ALA A 41 -7.73 -12.23 14.09
N THR A 42 -8.13 -12.42 12.82
CA THR A 42 -7.16 -12.41 11.71
C THR A 42 -6.46 -11.05 11.57
N LEU A 43 -5.15 -11.02 11.86
CA LEU A 43 -4.35 -9.79 11.77
C LEU A 43 -3.86 -9.48 10.35
N LYS A 44 -4.08 -10.39 9.40
CA LYS A 44 -3.55 -10.31 8.04
C LYS A 44 -4.05 -9.06 7.33
N GLU A 45 -5.37 -8.86 7.30
CA GLU A 45 -5.98 -7.72 6.62
C GLU A 45 -5.57 -6.38 7.23
N ALA A 46 -5.56 -6.31 8.57
CA ALA A 46 -5.11 -5.13 9.30
C ALA A 46 -3.65 -4.80 9.01
N ARG A 47 -2.77 -5.82 8.96
CA ARG A 47 -1.35 -5.68 8.60
C ARG A 47 -1.19 -5.21 7.17
N ASP A 48 -1.92 -5.79 6.23
CA ASP A 48 -1.82 -5.46 4.81
C ASP A 48 -2.33 -4.04 4.55
N ARG A 49 -3.43 -3.63 5.19
CA ARG A 49 -3.92 -2.24 5.18
C ARG A 49 -2.87 -1.26 5.72
N ARG A 50 -2.24 -1.55 6.86
CA ARG A 50 -1.15 -0.72 7.41
C ARG A 50 0.04 -0.64 6.46
N ARG A 51 0.40 -1.75 5.80
CA ARG A 51 1.47 -1.77 4.79
C ARG A 51 1.13 -0.88 3.61
N GLN A 52 -0.07 -1.00 3.03
CA GLN A 52 -0.51 -0.18 1.90
C GLN A 52 -0.48 1.32 2.24
N ILE A 53 -0.98 1.70 3.42
CA ILE A 53 -0.95 3.10 3.89
C ILE A 53 0.49 3.60 4.01
N ARG A 54 1.39 2.83 4.62
CA ARG A 54 2.82 3.21 4.74
C ARG A 54 3.48 3.36 3.38
N THR A 55 3.21 2.45 2.45
CA THR A 55 3.72 2.53 1.07
C THR A 55 3.26 3.81 0.38
N ARG A 56 1.96 4.16 0.48
CA ARG A 56 1.42 5.40 -0.09
C ARG A 56 2.02 6.65 0.55
N LYS A 57 2.16 6.69 1.89
CA LYS A 57 2.83 7.81 2.58
C LYS A 57 4.28 7.98 2.12
N ALA A 58 5.04 6.90 2.07
CA ALA A 58 6.42 6.94 1.58
C ALA A 58 6.50 7.37 0.10
N HIS A 59 5.49 7.03 -0.70
CA HIS A 59 5.37 7.47 -2.09
C HIS A 59 5.23 8.99 -2.19
N LYS A 60 4.27 9.53 -1.46
CA LYS A 60 4.02 10.98 -1.42
C LYS A 60 5.25 11.76 -0.94
N VAL A 61 5.94 11.26 0.08
CA VAL A 61 7.19 11.91 0.57
C VAL A 61 8.26 11.98 -0.51
N ARG A 62 8.40 10.95 -1.37
CA ARG A 62 9.37 10.98 -2.49
C ARG A 62 8.96 11.95 -3.59
N GLU A 63 7.67 12.04 -3.88
CA GLU A 63 7.13 13.00 -4.85
C GLU A 63 7.40 14.44 -4.39
N GLU A 64 7.11 14.75 -3.13
CA GLU A 64 7.40 16.06 -2.55
C GLU A 64 8.90 16.35 -2.49
N TRP A 65 9.71 15.35 -2.11
CA TRP A 65 11.16 15.45 -2.17
C TRP A 65 11.64 15.87 -3.56
N TRP A 66 11.13 15.23 -4.61
CA TRP A 66 11.55 15.56 -5.98
C TRP A 66 11.07 16.95 -6.40
N LYS A 67 9.82 17.32 -6.14
CA LYS A 67 9.29 18.66 -6.44
C LYS A 67 10.14 19.76 -5.81
N MET A 68 10.52 19.57 -4.55
CA MET A 68 11.38 20.52 -3.82
C MET A 68 12.76 20.67 -4.47
N HIS A 69 13.46 19.56 -4.71
CA HIS A 69 14.81 19.59 -5.29
C HIS A 69 14.82 20.06 -6.75
N ALA A 70 13.78 19.72 -7.52
CA ALA A 70 13.60 20.24 -8.87
C ALA A 70 13.50 21.77 -8.85
N LYS A 71 12.65 22.32 -7.97
CA LYS A 71 12.49 23.77 -7.81
C LYS A 71 13.80 24.44 -7.41
N GLU A 72 14.54 23.87 -6.45
CA GLU A 72 15.85 24.37 -6.01
C GLU A 72 16.89 24.37 -7.14
N ALA A 73 16.84 23.37 -8.03
CA ALA A 73 17.70 23.26 -9.19
C ALA A 73 17.27 24.16 -10.38
N GLY A 74 16.21 24.98 -10.22
CA GLY A 74 15.67 25.79 -11.31
C GLY A 74 14.92 24.98 -12.38
N ILE A 75 14.55 23.74 -12.07
CA ILE A 75 13.76 22.87 -12.94
C ILE A 75 12.28 23.25 -12.79
N GLU A 76 11.59 23.42 -13.92
CA GLU A 76 10.15 23.65 -13.96
C GLU A 76 9.40 22.46 -13.32
N VAL A 77 8.67 22.74 -12.23
CA VAL A 77 7.84 21.74 -11.56
C VAL A 77 6.48 21.69 -12.24
N LEU A 78 6.17 20.54 -12.84
CA LEU A 78 4.87 20.31 -13.47
C LEU A 78 3.81 19.94 -12.45
N GLU A 79 2.57 20.35 -12.71
CA GLU A 79 1.42 19.94 -11.90
C GLU A 79 1.17 18.44 -12.04
N THR A 80 0.98 17.75 -10.93
CA THR A 80 0.86 16.29 -10.86
C THR A 80 -0.55 15.91 -10.45
N GLY A 81 -1.07 14.77 -10.93
CA GLY A 81 -2.44 14.36 -10.58
C GLY A 81 -2.61 14.10 -9.08
N HIS A 82 -3.47 14.86 -8.40
CA HIS A 82 -3.70 14.72 -6.96
C HIS A 82 -5.12 15.17 -6.58
N LEU A 83 -5.55 14.83 -5.36
CA LEU A 83 -6.78 15.38 -4.77
C LEU A 83 -6.44 16.67 -4.02
N ASN A 84 -7.20 17.73 -4.25
CA ASN A 84 -7.10 18.97 -3.47
C ASN A 84 -7.73 18.82 -2.07
N GLU A 85 -7.68 19.87 -1.27
CA GLU A 85 -8.24 19.90 0.09
C GLU A 85 -9.76 19.65 0.13
N ASN A 86 -10.47 19.95 -0.96
CA ASN A 86 -11.90 19.71 -1.13
C ASN A 86 -12.23 18.28 -1.61
N GLY A 87 -11.22 17.46 -1.89
CA GLY A 87 -11.38 16.10 -2.42
C GLY A 87 -11.63 16.04 -3.94
N GLU A 88 -11.43 17.14 -4.66
CA GLU A 88 -11.57 17.19 -6.11
C GLU A 88 -10.25 16.79 -6.79
N PHE A 89 -10.35 16.04 -7.89
CA PHE A 89 -9.18 15.62 -8.64
C PHE A 89 -8.62 16.74 -9.52
N VAL A 90 -7.43 17.19 -9.18
CA VAL A 90 -6.61 18.11 -9.98
C VAL A 90 -5.94 17.30 -11.07
N LYS A 91 -6.21 17.66 -12.33
CA LYS A 91 -5.59 16.99 -13.48
C LYS A 91 -4.10 17.35 -13.57
N PRO A 92 -3.25 16.38 -13.94
CA PRO A 92 -1.83 16.65 -14.21
C PRO A 92 -1.67 17.57 -15.41
N ASP A 93 -0.51 18.24 -15.49
CA ASP A 93 -0.06 18.94 -16.68
C ASP A 93 -0.10 17.99 -17.89
N ILE A 94 -0.61 18.47 -19.02
CA ILE A 94 -0.79 17.65 -20.23
C ILE A 94 0.53 17.04 -20.70
N ARG A 95 1.66 17.74 -20.51
CA ARG A 95 3.01 17.27 -20.86
C ARG A 95 3.41 16.01 -20.10
N LEU A 96 2.92 15.81 -18.88
CA LEU A 96 3.15 14.57 -18.13
C LEU A 96 2.41 13.39 -18.76
N SER A 97 1.21 13.61 -19.30
CA SER A 97 0.37 12.56 -19.90
C SER A 97 0.65 12.30 -21.38
N THR A 98 1.21 13.27 -22.11
CA THR A 98 1.55 13.10 -23.53
C THR A 98 2.72 12.13 -23.67
N GLU A 99 2.56 11.02 -24.40
CA GLU A 99 3.67 10.07 -24.64
C GLU A 99 4.27 10.21 -26.04
N PHE A 100 3.45 10.57 -27.02
CA PHE A 100 3.85 10.66 -28.42
C PHE A 100 3.94 12.10 -28.86
N THR A 101 5.03 12.39 -29.56
CA THR A 101 5.28 13.69 -30.16
C THR A 101 4.26 13.97 -31.28
N PRO A 102 3.63 15.16 -31.30
CA PRO A 102 2.74 15.55 -32.39
C PRO A 102 3.46 15.58 -33.75
N PRO A 103 2.76 15.35 -34.88
CA PRO A 103 3.36 15.46 -36.20
C PRO A 103 3.98 16.84 -36.43
N GLY A 104 5.25 16.86 -36.86
CA GLY A 104 5.98 18.10 -37.12
C GLY A 104 6.69 18.71 -35.90
N ASP A 105 6.55 18.11 -34.72
CA ASP A 105 7.31 18.47 -33.52
C ASP A 105 8.50 17.50 -33.35
N SER A 106 9.64 18.02 -32.85
CA SER A 106 10.84 17.23 -32.53
C SER A 106 11.03 17.02 -31.03
N THR A 107 10.14 17.59 -30.22
CA THR A 107 10.16 17.50 -28.76
C THR A 107 9.94 16.07 -28.30
N ILE A 108 10.80 15.61 -27.39
CA ILE A 108 10.66 14.29 -26.78
C ILE A 108 9.66 14.40 -25.62
N TYR A 109 8.56 13.64 -25.68
CA TYR A 109 7.60 13.55 -24.58
C TYR A 109 7.71 12.23 -23.82
N ASN A 110 8.05 11.13 -24.50
CA ASN A 110 8.08 9.80 -23.90
C ASN A 110 9.07 9.73 -22.73
N SER A 111 8.59 9.31 -21.57
CA SER A 111 9.40 9.35 -20.34
C SER A 111 10.63 8.43 -20.37
N TYR A 112 10.58 7.31 -21.10
CA TYR A 112 11.76 6.44 -21.27
C TYR A 112 12.81 7.07 -22.18
N LEU A 113 12.38 7.65 -23.32
CA LEU A 113 13.30 8.35 -24.22
C LEU A 113 13.94 9.57 -23.53
N LEU A 114 13.19 10.29 -22.70
CA LEU A 114 13.74 11.40 -21.90
C LEU A 114 14.84 10.93 -20.93
N ARG A 115 14.65 9.79 -20.27
CA ARG A 115 15.67 9.21 -19.38
C ARG A 115 16.92 8.77 -20.16
N ILE A 116 16.75 8.21 -21.36
CA ILE A 116 17.89 7.87 -22.24
C ILE A 116 18.60 9.14 -22.70
N ALA A 117 17.87 10.17 -23.12
CA ALA A 117 18.42 11.45 -23.55
C ALA A 117 19.22 12.13 -22.43
N LEU A 118 18.72 12.11 -21.19
CA LEU A 118 19.45 12.57 -20.00
C LEU A 118 20.79 11.85 -19.82
N LEU A 119 20.79 10.52 -19.92
CA LEU A 119 22.01 9.72 -19.80
C LEU A 119 23.01 9.95 -20.94
N GLN A 120 22.51 10.34 -22.11
CA GLN A 120 23.33 10.71 -23.27
C GLN A 120 23.86 12.15 -23.20
N GLY A 121 23.48 12.93 -22.19
CA GLY A 121 23.87 14.33 -22.06
C GLY A 121 23.24 15.23 -23.14
N LYS A 122 22.07 14.85 -23.67
CA LYS A 122 21.34 15.73 -24.59
C LYS A 122 20.76 16.92 -23.82
N ASP A 123 20.77 18.08 -24.46
CA ASP A 123 20.07 19.26 -23.96
C ASP A 123 18.57 18.99 -23.95
N LEU A 124 17.96 19.18 -22.78
CA LEU A 124 16.53 18.98 -22.54
C LEU A 124 15.98 20.22 -21.86
N GLU A 125 14.72 20.54 -22.17
CA GLU A 125 13.99 21.58 -21.47
C GLU A 125 13.75 21.17 -20.00
N SER A 126 13.67 22.15 -19.11
CA SER A 126 13.53 21.90 -17.67
C SER A 126 12.37 20.94 -17.35
N TRP A 127 11.20 21.12 -17.96
CA TRP A 127 10.06 20.23 -17.71
C TRP A 127 10.29 18.79 -18.21
N GLN A 128 11.11 18.58 -19.23
CA GLN A 128 11.45 17.25 -19.73
C GLN A 128 12.31 16.51 -18.70
N ILE A 129 13.23 17.21 -18.04
CA ILE A 129 14.02 16.67 -16.91
C ILE A 129 13.07 16.30 -15.76
N PHE A 130 12.13 17.19 -15.44
CA PHE A 130 11.10 16.93 -14.42
C PHE A 130 10.34 15.64 -14.71
N LYS A 131 9.80 15.52 -15.93
CA LYS A 131 9.02 14.35 -16.35
C LYS A 131 9.82 13.06 -16.32
N ALA A 132 11.08 13.10 -16.77
CA ALA A 132 11.94 11.92 -16.82
C ALA A 132 12.14 11.30 -15.43
N ILE A 133 12.45 12.14 -14.44
CA ILE A 133 12.69 11.71 -13.06
C ILE A 133 11.37 11.39 -12.36
N TRP A 134 10.31 12.17 -12.60
CA TRP A 134 8.98 11.90 -12.07
C TRP A 134 8.51 10.49 -12.45
N SER A 135 8.59 10.13 -13.73
CA SER A 135 8.25 8.78 -14.23
C SER A 135 9.07 7.68 -13.56
N ALA A 136 10.38 7.91 -13.36
CA ALA A 136 11.24 6.95 -12.65
C ALA A 136 10.81 6.75 -11.18
N ILE A 137 10.32 7.79 -10.50
CA ILE A 137 9.81 7.69 -9.12
C ILE A 137 8.52 6.87 -9.07
N GLN A 138 7.62 7.08 -10.04
CA GLN A 138 6.35 6.35 -10.17
C GLN A 138 6.57 4.85 -10.44
N HIS A 139 7.59 4.51 -11.24
CA HIS A 139 7.87 3.15 -11.71
C HIS A 139 9.24 2.63 -11.26
N ARG A 140 9.63 2.88 -10.00
CA ARG A 140 10.95 2.51 -9.45
C ARG A 140 11.17 1.00 -9.19
N GLY A 141 10.35 0.14 -9.78
CA GLY A 141 10.40 -1.32 -9.65
C GLY A 141 10.05 -1.98 -10.97
#